data_AF-N8WQ41-F1
#
_entry.id   AF-N8WQ41-F1
#
_cell.length_a   1.000
_cell.length_b   1.000
_cell.length_c   1.000
_cell.angle_alpha   90.00
_cell.angle_beta   90.00
_cell.angle_gamma   90.00
#
_symmetry.space_group_name_H-M   'P 1'
#
loop_
_entity.id
_entity.type
_entity.pdbx_description
1 polymer ?
#
loop_
_entity_poly.entity_id
_entity_poly.type
_entity_poly.pdbx_seq_one_letter_code
_entity_poly.pdbx_strand_id
1 'polypeptide(L)'
;MRLVFADPVFGSLNGALVGMNSTIQASTNTDDKIVIGGALLNLSNVLNGTSRVGFTNSVGESVGWANTYASFQKVYNNNNTDETTEETNLAKLSGGSVSFKLADCYSIKTK
;
A
#
# COMPACT_ATOMS: atom_id res chain seq x y z
N MET A 1 11.28 6.67 -1.01
CA MET A 1 10.93 5.90 -2.23
C MET A 1 9.48 6.17 -2.57
N ARG A 2 9.12 6.24 -3.86
CA ARG A 2 7.74 6.36 -4.34
C ARG A 2 7.45 5.19 -5.29
N LEU A 3 6.34 4.49 -5.09
CA LEU A 3 5.89 3.42 -5.98
C LEU A 3 4.44 3.70 -6.39
N VAL A 4 4.16 3.54 -7.68
CA VAL A 4 2.84 3.70 -8.28
C VAL A 4 2.57 2.46 -9.12
N PHE A 5 1.54 1.71 -8.77
CA PHE A 5 1.10 0.53 -9.49
C PHE A 5 -0.12 0.91 -10.33
N ALA A 6 0.03 1.04 -11.65
CA ALA A 6 -1.01 1.59 -12.54
C ALA A 6 -1.26 0.72 -13.77
N ASP A 7 -1.08 -0.59 -13.63
CA ASP A 7 -1.26 -1.57 -14.71
C ASP A 7 -2.09 -2.76 -14.20
N PRO A 8 -3.03 -3.29 -15.00
CA PRO A 8 -3.82 -4.48 -14.65
C PRO A 8 -2.99 -5.70 -14.25
N VAL A 9 -1.75 -5.83 -14.74
CA VAL A 9 -0.83 -6.93 -14.38
C VAL A 9 -0.56 -7.01 -12.88
N PHE A 10 -0.73 -5.90 -12.15
CA PHE A 10 -0.55 -5.84 -10.70
C PHE A 10 -1.73 -6.39 -9.90
N GLY A 11 -2.83 -6.80 -10.56
CA GLY A 11 -3.98 -7.43 -9.92
C GLY A 11 -4.56 -6.58 -8.78
N SER A 12 -4.58 -7.12 -7.56
CA SER A 12 -5.10 -6.42 -6.37
C SER A 12 -4.30 -5.18 -5.97
N LEU A 13 -3.07 -5.03 -6.45
CA LEU A 13 -2.25 -3.84 -6.25
C LEU A 13 -2.43 -2.80 -7.36
N ASN A 14 -3.22 -3.06 -8.39
CA ASN A 14 -3.51 -2.03 -9.40
C ASN A 14 -4.20 -0.82 -8.73
N GLY A 15 -3.65 0.37 -8.94
CA GLY A 15 -4.04 1.62 -8.28
C GLY A 15 -3.35 1.88 -6.93
N ALA A 16 -2.46 0.98 -6.46
CA ALA A 16 -1.77 1.16 -5.19
C ALA A 16 -0.68 2.25 -5.27
N LEU A 17 -0.61 3.05 -4.21
CA LEU A 17 0.32 4.16 -4.01
C LEU A 17 1.11 3.91 -2.72
N VAL A 18 2.44 4.01 -2.80
CA VAL A 18 3.35 3.83 -1.65
C VAL A 18 4.33 4.99 -1.60
N GLY A 19 4.57 5.54 -0.41
CA GLY A 19 5.68 6.46 -0.22
C GLY A 19 5.45 7.88 -0.76
N MET A 20 4.21 8.26 -1.09
CA MET A 20 3.88 9.51 -1.77
C MET A 20 4.10 10.75 -0.89
N ASN A 21 4.13 10.59 0.44
CA ASN A 21 4.12 11.67 1.43
C ASN A 21 2.92 12.62 1.24
N SER A 22 1.72 12.05 1.21
CA SER A 22 0.47 12.76 0.95
C SER A 22 -0.65 12.21 1.83
N THR A 23 -1.65 13.06 2.12
CA THR A 23 -2.89 12.63 2.78
C THR A 23 -4.03 12.79 1.78
N ILE A 24 -4.81 11.74 1.58
CA ILE A 24 -6.03 11.77 0.78
C ILE A 24 -7.19 11.80 1.76
N GLN A 25 -7.97 12.86 1.71
CA GLN A 25 -9.20 12.97 2.47
C GLN A 25 -10.36 12.54 1.57
N ALA A 26 -10.98 11.40 1.88
CA ALA A 26 -11.98 10.79 1.03
C ALA A 26 -13.41 11.30 1.32
N SER A 27 -13.62 11.98 2.44
CA SER A 27 -14.90 12.60 2.81
C SER A 27 -14.69 13.83 3.72
N THR A 28 -15.76 14.52 4.10
CA THR A 28 -15.73 15.61 5.08
C THR A 28 -15.43 15.12 6.51
N ASN A 29 -15.52 13.82 6.77
CA ASN A 29 -15.11 13.21 8.03
C ASN A 29 -13.56 13.15 8.09
N THR A 30 -12.98 13.64 9.17
CA THR A 30 -11.52 13.62 9.39
C THR A 30 -10.94 12.23 9.64
N ASP A 31 -11.80 11.27 9.97
CA ASP A 31 -11.42 9.87 10.16
C ASP A 31 -11.33 9.12 8.82
N ASP A 32 -12.00 9.61 7.77
CA ASP A 32 -11.94 9.06 6.41
C ASP A 32 -10.75 9.64 5.64
N LYS A 33 -9.58 9.62 6.28
CA LYS A 33 -8.31 10.04 5.67
C LYS A 33 -7.38 8.86 5.50
N ILE A 34 -6.60 8.93 4.43
CA ILE A 34 -5.58 7.95 4.11
C ILE A 34 -4.26 8.65 4.02
N VAL A 35 -3.36 8.28 4.93
CA VAL A 35 -2.01 8.83 5.00
C VAL A 35 -1.08 7.91 4.23
N ILE A 36 -0.59 8.40 3.10
CA ILE A 36 0.44 7.76 2.31
C ILE A 36 1.76 8.42 2.71
N GLY A 37 2.33 7.98 3.84
CA GLY A 37 3.59 8.51 4.36
C GLY A 37 4.77 8.28 3.40
N GLY A 38 5.89 8.96 3.63
CA GLY A 38 7.14 8.66 2.93
C GLY A 38 7.65 7.25 3.28
N ALA A 39 8.14 6.51 2.28
CA ALA A 39 8.62 5.14 2.45
C ALA A 39 10.15 5.05 2.34
N LEU A 40 10.77 4.43 3.34
CA LEU A 40 12.18 4.07 3.45
C LEU A 40 12.29 2.55 3.38
N LEU A 41 13.22 2.07 2.55
CA LEU A 41 13.58 0.66 2.45
C LEU A 41 14.97 0.48 3.05
N ASN A 42 15.10 -0.30 4.12
CA ASN A 42 16.40 -0.66 4.64
C ASN A 42 16.97 -1.86 3.86
N LEU A 43 17.75 -1.56 2.83
CA LEU A 43 18.31 -2.58 1.95
C LEU A 43 19.36 -3.45 2.66
N SER A 44 20.01 -2.98 3.73
CA SER A 44 21.01 -3.78 4.46
C SER A 44 20.38 -5.01 5.10
N ASN A 45 19.13 -4.90 5.58
CA ASN A 45 18.39 -6.03 6.12
C ASN A 45 18.16 -7.12 5.05
N VAL A 46 17.87 -6.72 3.80
CA VAL A 46 17.75 -7.66 2.66
C VAL A 46 19.08 -8.34 2.41
N LEU A 47 20.16 -7.55 2.34
CA LEU A 47 21.51 -8.04 2.04
C LEU A 47 22.12 -8.88 3.17
N ASN A 48 21.63 -8.78 4.40
CA ASN A 48 22.04 -9.61 5.53
C ASN A 48 21.26 -10.93 5.64
N GLY A 49 20.51 -11.32 4.60
CA GLY A 49 19.78 -12.59 4.57
C GLY A 49 18.36 -12.53 5.13
N THR A 50 17.85 -11.34 5.48
CA THR A 50 16.43 -11.20 5.81
C THR A 50 15.63 -11.26 4.51
N SER A 51 14.94 -12.36 4.28
CA SER A 51 14.21 -12.58 3.01
C SER A 51 13.11 -11.54 2.77
N ARG A 52 12.53 -10.96 3.82
CA ARG A 52 11.47 -9.95 3.76
C ARG A 52 11.80 -8.74 4.62
N VAL A 53 11.64 -7.54 4.06
CA VAL A 53 11.80 -6.26 4.76
C VAL A 53 10.55 -5.39 4.57
N GLY A 54 10.10 -4.78 5.65
CA GLY A 54 9.03 -3.78 5.62
C GLY A 54 9.53 -2.42 5.16
N PHE A 55 8.59 -1.55 4.80
CA PHE A 55 8.88 -0.13 4.60
C PHE A 55 8.63 0.64 5.88
N THR A 56 9.51 1.59 6.19
CA THR A 56 9.35 2.49 7.33
C THR A 56 9.25 3.94 6.88
N ASN A 57 8.77 4.84 7.74
CA ASN A 57 8.87 6.28 7.52
C ASN A 57 10.17 6.83 8.16
N SER A 58 10.36 8.14 8.12
CA SER A 58 11.56 8.79 8.68
C SER A 58 11.68 8.68 10.20
N VAL A 59 10.61 8.32 10.91
CA VAL A 59 10.60 8.09 12.36
C VAL A 59 10.58 6.60 12.74
N GLY A 60 10.69 5.70 11.75
CA GLY A 60 10.83 4.26 11.95
C GLY A 60 9.52 3.47 12.01
N GLU A 61 8.37 4.10 11.78
CA GLU A 61 7.06 3.43 11.81
C GLU A 61 6.76 2.71 10.50
N SER A 62 5.98 1.63 10.55
CA SER A 62 5.55 0.88 9.36
C SER A 62 4.74 1.76 8.41
N VAL A 63 5.02 1.65 7.12
CA VAL A 63 4.30 2.39 6.07
C VAL A 63 3.38 1.47 5.30
N GLY A 64 2.14 1.91 5.12
CA GLY A 64 1.15 1.25 4.30
C GLY A 64 1.16 1.70 2.85
N TRP A 65 0.33 1.05 2.05
CA TRP A 65 -0.08 1.47 0.72
C TRP A 65 -1.56 1.85 0.72
N ALA A 66 -1.97 2.63 -0.28
CA ALA A 66 -3.35 3.05 -0.46
C ALA A 66 -3.79 2.96 -1.91
N ASN A 67 -5.07 2.73 -2.16
CA ASN A 67 -5.67 2.88 -3.49
C ASN A 67 -6.84 3.85 -3.41
N THR A 68 -6.69 4.99 -4.07
CA THR A 68 -7.65 6.09 -4.06
C THR A 68 -9.04 5.67 -4.55
N TYR A 69 -9.12 4.88 -5.63
CA TYR A 69 -10.40 4.44 -6.18
C TYR A 69 -11.13 3.51 -5.20
N ALA A 70 -10.43 2.52 -4.66
CA ALA A 70 -10.98 1.63 -3.63
C ALA A 70 -11.36 2.35 -2.33
N SER A 71 -10.70 3.46 -2.02
CA SER A 71 -10.99 4.29 -0.87
C SER A 71 -12.32 5.03 -1.00
N PHE A 72 -12.57 5.61 -2.17
CA PHE A 72 -13.87 6.22 -2.45
C PHE A 72 -14.99 5.18 -2.50
N GLN A 73 -14.74 4.00 -3.05
CA GLN A 73 -15.71 2.90 -2.98
C GLN A 73 -16.03 2.51 -1.54
N LYS A 74 -15.02 2.44 -0.65
CA LYS A 74 -15.25 2.17 0.77
C LYS A 74 -16.16 3.22 1.42
N VAL A 75 -15.97 4.50 1.11
CA VAL A 75 -16.86 5.58 1.59
C VAL A 75 -18.27 5.39 1.02
N TYR A 76 -18.42 5.10 -0.27
CA TYR A 76 -19.72 4.82 -0.88
C TYR A 76 -20.43 3.65 -0.15
N ASN A 77 -19.77 2.51 0.00
CA ASN A 77 -20.35 1.32 0.63
C ASN A 77 -20.75 1.58 2.10
N ASN A 78 -20.02 2.45 2.82
CA ASN A 78 -20.39 2.80 4.20
C ASN A 78 -21.67 3.65 4.30
N ASN A 79 -22.11 4.27 3.20
CA ASN A 79 -23.24 5.20 3.17
C ASN A 79 -24.44 4.69 2.36
N ASN A 80 -24.32 3.51 1.75
CA ASN A 80 -25.35 2.90 0.94
C ASN A 80 -25.56 1.44 1.37
N THR A 81 -26.62 0.80 0.86
CA THR A 81 -26.96 -0.59 1.19
C THR A 81 -27.29 -1.42 -0.06
N ASP A 82 -27.03 -0.87 -1.23
CA ASP A 82 -27.31 -1.44 -2.56
C ASP A 82 -26.03 -1.87 -3.29
N GLU A 83 -24.90 -1.92 -2.57
CA GLU A 83 -23.61 -2.29 -3.11
C GLU A 83 -23.58 -3.73 -3.64
N THR A 84 -22.95 -3.87 -4.81
CA THR A 84 -22.68 -5.15 -5.45
C THR A 84 -21.53 -5.90 -4.74
N THR A 85 -21.38 -7.19 -5.07
CA THR A 85 -20.26 -7.99 -4.56
C THR A 85 -18.92 -7.45 -5.07
N GLU A 86 -18.88 -6.95 -6.30
CA GLU A 86 -17.74 -6.32 -6.93
C GLU A 86 -17.30 -5.05 -6.18
N GLU A 87 -18.24 -4.17 -5.85
CA GLU A 87 -18.00 -2.95 -5.09
C GLU A 87 -17.52 -3.25 -3.67
N THR A 88 -18.10 -4.26 -3.03
CA THR A 88 -17.66 -4.76 -1.72
C THR A 88 -16.23 -5.29 -1.77
N ASN A 89 -15.86 -5.99 -2.84
CA ASN A 89 -14.50 -6.52 -3.00
C ASN A 89 -13.49 -5.42 -3.34
N LEU A 90 -13.87 -4.44 -4.16
CA LEU A 90 -13.02 -3.29 -4.47
C LEU A 90 -12.70 -2.49 -3.20
N ALA A 91 -13.67 -2.22 -2.33
CA ALA A 91 -13.45 -1.45 -1.09
C ALA A 91 -12.40 -2.05 -0.14
N LYS A 92 -12.23 -3.39 -0.17
CA LYS A 92 -11.18 -4.10 0.60
C LYS A 92 -9.76 -3.74 0.14
N LEU A 93 -9.61 -3.22 -1.08
CA LEU A 93 -8.33 -2.80 -1.65
C LEU A 93 -7.98 -1.34 -1.31
N SER A 94 -8.71 -0.69 -0.39
CA SER A 94 -8.48 0.72 -0.03
C SER A 94 -7.08 1.00 0.55
N GLY A 95 -6.46 0.01 1.18
CA GLY A 95 -5.07 0.08 1.62
C GLY A 95 -4.65 -1.13 2.44
N GLY A 96 -3.41 -1.11 2.89
CA GLY A 96 -2.85 -2.17 3.73
C GLY A 96 -1.36 -2.00 3.96
N SER A 97 -0.71 -3.05 4.48
CA SER A 97 0.74 -3.07 4.66
C SER A 97 1.45 -3.52 3.37
N VAL A 98 2.62 -2.96 3.11
CA VAL A 98 3.49 -3.38 2.00
C VAL A 98 4.84 -3.85 2.54
N SER A 99 5.38 -4.90 1.94
CA SER A 99 6.71 -5.41 2.27
C SER A 99 7.41 -5.90 1.01
N PHE A 100 8.72 -5.80 1.00
CA PHE A 100 9.56 -6.28 -0.08
C PHE A 100 10.16 -7.62 0.32
N LYS A 101 10.12 -8.61 -0.59
CA LYS A 101 10.81 -9.89 -0.42
C LYS A 101 11.75 -10.08 -1.60
N LEU A 102 12.98 -10.52 -1.34
CA LEU A 102 13.86 -10.96 -2.41
C LEU A 102 13.23 -12.20 -3.08
N ALA A 103 13.18 -12.23 -4.42
CA ALA A 103 12.62 -13.39 -5.11
C ALA A 103 13.49 -14.62 -4.86
N ASP A 104 12.86 -15.79 -4.76
CA ASP A 104 13.51 -17.03 -4.32
C ASP A 104 14.62 -17.50 -5.27
N CYS A 105 14.62 -17.03 -6.52
CA CYS A 105 15.65 -17.33 -7.52
C CYS A 105 16.94 -16.51 -7.36
N TYR A 106 16.98 -15.53 -6.45
CA TYR A 106 18.17 -14.71 -6.21
C TYR A 106 18.87 -15.14 -4.92
N SER A 107 20.19 -15.31 -5.00
CA SER A 107 21.07 -15.52 -3.84
C SER A 107 21.97 -14.31 -3.62
N ILE A 108 22.18 -13.96 -2.35
CA ILE A 108 23.14 -12.93 -1.97
C ILE A 108 24.53 -13.53 -2.11
N LYS A 109 25.34 -12.97 -3.02
CA LYS A 109 26.76 -13.34 -3.13
C LYS A 109 27.53 -12.59 -2.06
N THR A 110 27.94 -13.28 -1.00
CA THR A 110 28.96 -12.78 -0.07
C THR A 110 30.32 -12.77 -0.75
N LYS A 111 31.10 -11.71 -0.50
CA LYS A 111 32.49 -11.59 -0.94
C LYS A 111 33.41 -12.48 -0.12
#